data_AF-A0A4Q3TTP0-F1
#
_entry.id   AF-A0A4Q3TTP0-F1
#
_cell.length_a   1.000
_cell.length_b   1.000
_cell.length_c   1.000
_cell.angle_alpha   90.00
_cell.angle_beta   90.00
_cell.angle_gamma   90.00
#
_symmetry.space_group_name_H-M   'P 1'
#
loop_
_entity.id
_entity.type
_entity.pdbx_description
1 polymer ?
#
loop_
_entity_poly.entity_id
_entity_poly.type
_entity_poly.pdbx_seq_one_letter_code
_entity_poly.pdbx_strand_id
1 'polypeptide(L)'
;MQDADFDKPMIGIVNTWSTVTPCNMHLDRLAKDVRAGIVAAGGYPVDFNTIVVTDGISMGTAGMKASLISREVVADSIELAIEGHQLDGVVCIVGCDKTIPAAAMALARMDIPGLVYYG
;
A
#
# COMPACT_ATOMS: atom_id res chain seq x y z
N MET A 1 -14.51 12.45 8.12
CA MET A 1 -15.73 11.63 8.02
C MET A 1 -16.89 12.40 8.63
N GLN A 2 -17.97 12.51 7.88
CA GLN A 2 -19.27 13.02 8.29
C GLN A 2 -20.34 11.96 7.99
N ASP A 3 -21.57 12.12 8.48
CA ASP A 3 -22.62 11.11 8.36
C ASP A 3 -22.88 10.68 6.90
N ALA A 4 -22.86 11.62 5.95
CA ALA A 4 -23.02 11.33 4.52
C ALA A 4 -21.85 10.55 3.89
N ASP A 5 -20.73 10.37 4.59
CA ASP A 5 -19.60 9.57 4.11
C ASP A 5 -19.79 8.07 4.38
N PHE A 6 -20.68 7.68 5.30
CA PHE A 6 -20.94 6.25 5.60
C PHE A 6 -21.62 5.50 4.44
N ASP A 7 -22.26 6.23 3.53
CA ASP A 7 -22.91 5.66 2.35
C ASP A 7 -21.96 5.52 1.13
N LYS A 8 -20.70 5.97 1.25
CA LYS A 8 -19.71 5.94 0.17
C LYS A 8 -18.85 4.68 0.24
N PRO A 9 -18.38 4.14 -0.90
CA PRO A 9 -17.40 3.07 -0.88
C PRO A 9 -16.10 3.55 -0.21
N MET A 10 -15.63 2.82 0.78
CA MET A 10 -14.39 3.08 1.49
C MET A 10 -13.23 2.43 0.76
N ILE A 11 -12.30 3.25 0.27
CA ILE A 11 -11.17 2.78 -0.53
C ILE A 11 -9.89 2.92 0.29
N GLY A 12 -9.26 1.79 0.60
CA GLY A 12 -7.95 1.75 1.25
C GLY A 12 -6.86 2.29 0.32
N ILE A 13 -5.98 3.13 0.85
CA ILE A 13 -4.74 3.55 0.17
C ILE A 13 -3.60 2.99 0.99
N VAL A 14 -2.95 1.92 0.53
CA VAL A 14 -1.79 1.36 1.24
C VAL A 14 -0.51 1.88 0.60
N ASN A 15 0.19 2.75 1.32
CA ASN A 15 1.42 3.37 0.86
C ASN A 15 2.66 2.68 1.44
N THR A 16 3.68 2.51 0.61
CA THR A 16 5.00 1.99 1.01
C THR A 16 6.02 3.12 1.19
N TRP A 17 5.55 4.36 1.37
CA TRP A 17 6.40 5.53 1.57
C TRP A 17 7.37 5.32 2.74
N SER A 18 8.63 5.67 2.50
CA SER A 18 9.66 5.78 3.52
C SER A 18 10.75 6.75 3.07
N THR A 19 11.55 7.21 4.03
CA THR A 19 12.73 8.05 3.77
C THR A 19 14.03 7.25 3.64
N VAL A 20 13.97 5.92 3.62
CA VAL A 20 15.16 5.04 3.60
C VAL A 20 15.82 5.01 2.21
N THR A 21 15.03 5.14 1.14
CA THR A 21 15.52 5.05 -0.24
C THR A 21 14.74 5.96 -1.19
N PRO A 22 15.38 6.52 -2.24
CA PRO A 22 14.70 7.30 -3.27
C PRO A 22 13.52 6.59 -3.94
N CYS A 23 13.51 5.25 -3.96
CA CYS A 23 12.43 4.44 -4.53
C CYS A 23 11.06 4.69 -3.89
N ASN A 24 11.01 5.18 -2.64
CA ASN A 24 9.75 5.32 -1.90
C ASN A 24 9.50 6.74 -1.37
N MET A 25 10.49 7.63 -1.41
CA MET A 25 10.42 8.98 -0.81
C MET A 25 9.34 9.88 -1.41
N HIS A 26 8.97 9.65 -2.68
CA HIS A 26 8.05 10.49 -3.44
C HIS A 26 6.60 9.96 -3.42
N LEU A 27 6.37 8.77 -2.85
CA LEU A 27 5.06 8.12 -2.85
C LEU A 27 4.02 8.85 -1.98
N ASP A 28 4.44 9.73 -1.06
CA ASP A 28 3.53 10.58 -0.29
C ASP A 28 2.79 11.59 -1.19
N ARG A 29 3.46 12.04 -2.27
CA ARG A 29 2.88 12.94 -3.27
C ARG A 29 1.83 12.21 -4.09
N LEU A 30 2.15 11.00 -4.54
CA LEU A 30 1.21 10.16 -5.28
C LEU A 30 -0.04 9.83 -4.47
N ALA A 31 0.10 9.57 -3.17
CA ALA A 31 -1.05 9.35 -2.30
C ALA A 31 -1.99 10.56 -2.21
N LYS A 32 -1.49 11.80 -2.35
CA LYS A 32 -2.34 13.00 -2.41
C LYS A 32 -3.22 12.99 -3.66
N ASP A 33 -2.66 12.62 -4.79
CA ASP A 33 -3.38 12.56 -6.06
C ASP A 33 -4.39 11.40 -6.07
N VAL A 34 -4.02 10.24 -5.52
CA VAL A 34 -4.94 9.09 -5.35
C VAL A 34 -6.12 9.45 -4.44
N ARG A 35 -5.87 10.11 -3.29
CA ARG A 35 -6.95 10.62 -2.43
C ARG A 35 -7.91 11.54 -3.18
N ALA A 36 -7.36 12.50 -3.93
CA ALA A 36 -8.17 13.44 -4.70
C ALA A 36 -9.02 12.71 -5.76
N GLY A 37 -8.44 11.70 -6.44
CA GLY A 37 -9.15 10.87 -7.41
C GLY A 37 -10.30 10.07 -6.80
N ILE A 38 -10.09 9.43 -5.64
CA ILE A 38 -11.13 8.67 -4.93
C ILE A 38 -12.29 9.59 -4.53
N VAL A 39 -11.98 10.75 -3.95
CA VAL A 39 -13.01 11.74 -3.56
C VAL A 39 -13.77 12.24 -4.78
N ALA A 40 -13.08 12.56 -5.88
CA ALA A 40 -13.72 12.99 -7.12
C ALA A 40 -14.61 11.92 -7.75
N ALA A 41 -14.31 10.64 -7.53
CA ALA A 41 -15.12 9.50 -7.97
C ALA A 41 -16.27 9.14 -7.00
N GLY A 42 -16.43 9.88 -5.89
CA GLY A 42 -17.50 9.67 -4.90
C GLY A 42 -17.18 8.65 -3.80
N GLY A 43 -15.95 8.17 -3.71
CA GLY A 43 -15.50 7.29 -2.62
C GLY A 43 -14.94 8.05 -1.41
N TYR A 44 -14.70 7.32 -0.32
CA TYR A 44 -14.04 7.83 0.88
C TYR A 44 -12.65 7.17 1.03
N PRO A 45 -11.54 7.91 0.92
CA PRO A 45 -10.21 7.33 1.04
C PRO A 45 -9.83 7.07 2.51
N VAL A 46 -9.20 5.93 2.76
CA VAL A 46 -8.64 5.55 4.07
C VAL A 46 -7.16 5.22 3.91
N ASP A 47 -6.27 6.08 4.41
CA ASP A 47 -4.82 5.88 4.29
C ASP A 47 -4.28 4.89 5.32
N PHE A 48 -3.44 3.98 4.85
CA PHE A 48 -2.56 3.13 5.64
C PHE A 48 -1.13 3.23 5.10
N ASN A 49 -0.16 2.92 5.94
CA ASN A 49 1.22 2.74 5.52
C ASN A 49 1.70 1.34 5.90
N THR A 50 2.56 0.77 5.08
CA THR A 50 3.27 -0.49 5.38
C THR A 50 4.78 -0.27 5.34
N ILE A 51 5.53 -1.27 5.78
CA ILE A 51 6.99 -1.24 5.86
C ILE A 51 7.64 -1.42 4.49
N VAL A 52 8.92 -1.09 4.39
CA VAL A 52 9.76 -1.41 3.22
C VAL A 52 11.16 -1.78 3.68
N VAL A 53 11.71 -2.83 3.09
CA VAL A 53 13.14 -3.15 3.14
C VAL A 53 13.70 -2.95 1.74
N THR A 54 14.82 -2.23 1.63
CA THR A 54 15.44 -1.94 0.34
C THR A 54 16.71 -2.75 0.14
N ASP A 55 16.77 -3.46 -0.98
CA ASP A 55 17.96 -4.20 -1.39
C ASP A 55 19.12 -3.22 -1.60
N GLY A 56 18.86 -2.04 -2.17
CA GLY A 56 19.90 -1.02 -2.44
C GLY A 56 20.77 -0.66 -1.22
N ILE A 57 20.19 -0.65 -0.01
CA ILE A 57 20.95 -0.40 1.24
C ILE A 57 21.40 -1.72 1.90
N SER A 58 20.58 -2.77 1.87
CA SER A 58 20.86 -4.01 2.61
C SER A 58 21.85 -4.94 1.91
N MET A 59 22.12 -4.75 0.60
CA MET A 59 23.04 -5.57 -0.20
C MET A 59 24.42 -5.68 0.43
N GLY A 60 24.91 -6.91 0.53
CA GLY A 60 26.24 -7.21 1.11
C GLY A 60 26.29 -7.20 2.64
N THR A 61 25.16 -7.01 3.33
CA THR A 61 25.10 -6.98 4.80
C THR A 61 24.21 -8.09 5.37
N ALA A 62 24.24 -8.29 6.70
CA ALA A 62 23.30 -9.18 7.38
C ALA A 62 21.83 -8.76 7.18
N GLY A 63 21.56 -7.49 6.88
CA GLY A 63 20.23 -6.96 6.60
C GLY A 63 19.57 -7.60 5.37
N MET A 64 20.34 -8.14 4.42
CA MET A 64 19.78 -8.81 3.24
C MET A 64 18.90 -10.02 3.60
N LYS A 65 19.10 -10.62 4.79
CA LYS A 65 18.25 -11.69 5.32
C LYS A 65 16.79 -11.24 5.55
N ALA A 66 16.57 -9.93 5.70
CA ALA A 66 15.25 -9.33 5.86
C ALA A 66 14.56 -8.96 4.53
N SER A 67 15.28 -8.98 3.39
CA SER A 67 14.73 -8.56 2.10
C SER A 67 13.54 -9.42 1.69
N LEU A 68 13.75 -10.72 1.43
CA LEU A 68 12.68 -11.56 0.87
C LEU A 68 11.49 -11.70 1.82
N ILE A 69 11.75 -11.86 3.13
CA ILE A 69 10.67 -12.00 4.12
C ILE A 69 9.81 -10.73 4.24
N SER A 70 10.35 -9.55 3.90
CA SER A 70 9.55 -8.31 3.87
C SER A 70 8.36 -8.40 2.91
N ARG A 71 8.45 -9.23 1.85
CA ARG A 71 7.33 -9.48 0.93
C ARG A 71 6.12 -10.06 1.66
N GLU A 72 6.33 -11.06 2.51
CA GLU A 72 5.23 -11.69 3.27
C GLU A 72 4.63 -10.71 4.25
N VAL A 73 5.47 -10.02 5.02
CA VAL A 73 5.02 -9.06 6.03
C VAL A 73 4.22 -7.92 5.40
N VAL A 74 4.66 -7.41 4.24
CA VAL A 74 3.91 -6.38 3.51
C VAL A 74 2.58 -6.93 3.02
N ALA A 75 2.55 -8.13 2.42
CA ALA A 75 1.30 -8.73 1.94
C ALA A 75 0.30 -8.96 3.09
N ASP A 76 0.76 -9.56 4.18
CA ASP A 76 -0.07 -9.84 5.37
C ASP A 76 -0.56 -8.53 6.03
N SER A 77 0.26 -7.47 6.02
CA SER A 77 -0.16 -6.17 6.57
C SER A 77 -1.24 -5.49 5.74
N ILE A 78 -1.19 -5.63 4.40
CA ILE A 78 -2.22 -5.11 3.51
C ILE A 78 -3.51 -5.89 3.76
N GLU A 79 -3.44 -7.22 3.71
CA GLU A 79 -4.59 -8.11 3.95
C GLU A 79 -5.25 -7.81 5.29
N LEU A 80 -4.47 -7.74 6.37
CA LEU A 80 -4.96 -7.42 7.71
C LEU A 80 -5.67 -6.06 7.78
N ALA A 81 -5.08 -5.02 7.19
CA ALA A 81 -5.63 -3.68 7.25
C ALA A 81 -6.95 -3.57 6.47
N ILE A 82 -7.03 -4.17 5.29
CA ILE A 82 -8.17 -4.05 4.40
C ILE A 82 -9.32 -4.97 4.86
N GLU A 83 -9.06 -6.26 5.09
CA GLU A 83 -10.07 -7.21 5.57
C GLU A 83 -10.51 -6.88 6.99
N GLY A 84 -9.58 -6.49 7.87
CA GLY A 84 -9.90 -6.16 9.26
C GLY A 84 -10.85 -4.96 9.41
N HIS A 85 -10.91 -4.08 8.41
CA HIS A 85 -11.84 -2.95 8.36
C HIS A 85 -12.95 -3.12 7.33
N GLN A 86 -13.00 -4.26 6.61
CA GLN A 86 -13.98 -4.55 5.57
C GLN A 86 -14.10 -3.41 4.54
N LEU A 87 -12.96 -2.96 4.00
CA LEU A 87 -12.96 -1.90 3.00
C LEU A 87 -13.37 -2.44 1.62
N ASP A 88 -14.06 -1.61 0.83
CA ASP A 88 -14.68 -2.01 -0.44
C ASP A 88 -13.68 -2.19 -1.59
N GLY A 89 -12.47 -1.65 -1.44
CA GLY A 89 -11.40 -1.78 -2.42
C GLY A 89 -10.10 -1.15 -1.93
N VAL A 90 -9.03 -1.33 -2.72
CA VAL A 90 -7.69 -0.87 -2.30
C VAL A 90 -6.79 -0.43 -3.46
N VAL A 91 -6.05 0.66 -3.24
CA VAL A 91 -4.94 1.11 -4.08
C VAL A 91 -3.63 0.91 -3.33
N CYS A 92 -2.77 0.04 -3.83
CA CYS A 92 -1.46 -0.22 -3.25
C CYS A 92 -0.39 0.59 -3.98
N ILE A 93 0.18 1.61 -3.33
CA ILE A 93 1.24 2.44 -3.89
C ILE A 93 2.61 1.83 -3.53
N VAL A 94 3.30 1.32 -4.54
CA VAL A 94 4.51 0.51 -4.40
C VAL A 94 5.72 1.16 -5.08
N GLY A 95 6.93 0.77 -4.66
CA GLY A 95 8.16 1.32 -5.24
C GLY A 95 9.30 0.30 -5.22
N CYS A 96 9.85 0.01 -4.03
CA CYS A 96 10.96 -0.93 -3.90
C CYS A 96 10.57 -2.37 -4.29
N ASP A 97 11.55 -3.14 -4.76
CA ASP A 97 11.42 -4.50 -5.32
C ASP A 97 10.33 -5.35 -4.64
N LYS A 98 10.50 -5.65 -3.34
CA LYS A 98 9.63 -6.60 -2.64
C LYS A 98 8.21 -6.08 -2.37
N THR A 99 7.98 -4.77 -2.47
CA THR A 99 6.64 -4.19 -2.26
C THR A 99 5.68 -4.48 -3.41
N ILE A 100 6.21 -4.60 -4.64
CA ILE A 100 5.42 -4.85 -5.85
C ILE A 100 4.75 -6.24 -5.82
N PRO A 101 5.49 -7.37 -5.66
CA PRO A 101 4.86 -8.67 -5.58
C PRO A 101 4.05 -8.84 -4.29
N ALA A 102 4.41 -8.18 -3.19
CA ALA A 102 3.64 -8.23 -1.96
C ALA A 102 2.22 -7.64 -2.13
N ALA A 103 2.12 -6.48 -2.78
CA ALA A 103 0.82 -5.90 -3.12
C ALA A 103 0.01 -6.82 -4.03
N ALA A 104 0.63 -7.37 -5.10
CA ALA A 104 -0.05 -8.31 -5.99
C ALA A 104 -0.54 -9.57 -5.25
N MET A 105 0.25 -10.11 -4.33
CA MET A 105 -0.14 -11.23 -3.48
C MET A 105 -1.33 -10.88 -2.59
N ALA A 106 -1.31 -9.73 -1.92
CA ALA A 106 -2.43 -9.30 -1.08
C ALA A 106 -3.72 -9.14 -1.88
N LEU A 107 -3.66 -8.49 -3.05
CA LEU A 107 -4.83 -8.35 -3.93
C LEU A 107 -5.39 -9.70 -4.37
N ALA A 108 -4.51 -10.64 -4.74
CA ALA A 108 -4.93 -11.98 -5.14
C ALA A 108 -5.53 -12.80 -3.99
N ARG A 109 -5.15 -12.53 -2.73
CA ARG A 109 -5.71 -13.20 -1.55
C ARG A 109 -7.10 -12.66 -1.17
N MET A 110 -7.28 -11.34 -1.22
CA MET A 110 -8.53 -10.68 -0.81
C MET A 110 -9.63 -10.78 -1.88
N ASP A 111 -9.27 -10.88 -3.17
CA ASP A 111 -10.23 -10.99 -4.28
C ASP A 111 -11.30 -9.87 -4.29
N ILE A 112 -10.91 -8.67 -3.87
CA ILE A 112 -11.73 -7.45 -3.95
C ILE A 112 -11.19 -6.51 -5.05
N PRO A 113 -11.97 -5.50 -5.49
CA PRO A 113 -11.47 -4.48 -6.41
C PRO A 113 -10.20 -3.81 -5.88
N GLY A 114 -9.10 -3.96 -6.61
CA GLY A 114 -7.85 -3.32 -6.23
C GLY A 114 -6.87 -3.16 -7.37
N LEU A 115 -5.89 -2.28 -7.16
CA LEU A 115 -4.85 -2.01 -8.14
C LEU A 115 -3.49 -1.79 -7.49
N VAL A 116 -2.44 -2.23 -8.17
CA VAL A 116 -1.05 -1.92 -7.83
C VAL A 116 -0.63 -0.68 -8.62
N TYR A 117 -0.28 0.40 -7.93
CA TYR A 117 0.20 1.64 -8.52
C TYR A 117 1.71 1.79 -8.27
N TYR A 118 2.49 1.64 -9.33
CA TYR A 118 3.94 1.83 -9.28
C TYR A 118 4.27 3.33 -9.31
N GLY A 119 5.09 3.76 -8.33
CA GLY A 119 5.52 5.15 -8.20
C GLY A 119 6.71 5.55 -9.06
#